data_AF-A0AAT9G9M9-F1
#
_entry.id   AF-A0AAT9G9M9-F1
#
_cell.length_a   1.000
_cell.length_b   1.000
_cell.length_c   1.000
_cell.angle_alpha   90.00
_cell.angle_beta   90.00
_cell.angle_gamma   90.00
#
_symmetry.space_group_name_H-M   'P 1'
#
loop_
_entity.id
_entity.type
_entity.pdbx_description
1 polymer ?
#
loop_
_entity_poly.entity_id
_entity_poly.type
_entity_poly.pdbx_seq_one_letter_code
_entity_poly.pdbx_strand_id
1 'polypeptide(L)'
;MLVEKIKTKVGHEEINVIIEIPMQDSPIKYEMDKESGAIFVDRFMQTAMFYPCNYGFIPHTLSEDGDPVDVLVVSHYPVIPSSVIRSRPIGVLMMEDESGLDEKIIAVPSSKLDITFDSIKDLDDLCPMLKQRIVHFFEHYKNLEKGKWVKVTGWENAQKAKELINEGILRVSTKIENQ
;
A
#
# COMPACT_ATOMS: atom_id res chain seq x y z
N MET A 1 6.80 13.58 -10.87
CA MET A 1 6.96 13.84 -9.43
C MET A 1 8.42 13.61 -9.06
N LEU A 2 9.02 14.34 -8.12
CA LEU A 2 10.41 14.10 -7.69
C LEU A 2 10.45 13.02 -6.59
N VAL A 3 10.14 11.77 -6.94
CA VAL A 3 10.09 10.63 -6.00
C VAL A 3 11.38 10.52 -5.20
N GLU A 4 12.52 10.72 -5.86
CA GLU A 4 13.85 10.71 -5.25
C GLU A 4 14.06 11.71 -4.10
N LYS A 5 13.22 12.75 -4.01
CA LYS A 5 13.30 13.77 -2.95
C LYS A 5 12.36 13.48 -1.79
N ILE A 6 11.60 12.38 -1.84
CA ILE A 6 10.64 12.00 -0.81
C ILE A 6 11.27 10.90 0.04
N LYS A 7 11.62 11.26 1.28
CA LYS A 7 12.20 10.29 2.23
C LYS A 7 11.21 9.17 2.53
N THR A 8 11.71 7.95 2.73
CA THR A 8 10.92 6.80 3.20
C THR A 8 10.32 7.06 4.58
N LYS A 9 11.18 7.40 5.56
CA LYS A 9 10.80 7.66 6.97
C LYS A 9 10.89 9.14 7.32
N VAL A 10 9.92 9.64 8.07
CA VAL A 10 9.84 11.05 8.54
C VAL A 10 9.71 11.20 10.06
N GLY A 11 9.75 10.08 10.79
CA GLY A 11 9.75 9.97 12.25
C GLY A 11 10.16 8.55 12.66
N HIS A 12 10.14 8.24 13.96
CA HIS A 12 10.52 6.91 14.45
C HIS A 12 9.63 5.80 13.87
N GLU A 13 8.33 6.06 13.71
CA GLU A 13 7.33 5.09 13.25
C GLU A 13 6.50 5.58 12.05
N GLU A 14 6.90 6.68 11.41
CA GLU A 14 6.14 7.29 10.32
C GLU A 14 6.83 7.07 8.97
N ILE A 15 6.04 6.69 7.98
CA ILE A 15 6.43 6.50 6.58
C ILE A 15 5.71 7.51 5.68
N ASN A 16 6.33 7.86 4.56
CA ASN A 16 5.63 8.53 3.47
C ASN A 16 5.07 7.46 2.52
N VAL A 17 3.82 7.64 2.09
CA VAL A 17 3.15 6.79 1.10
C VAL A 17 2.77 7.65 -0.09
N ILE A 18 3.24 7.31 -1.28
CA ILE A 18 2.87 7.97 -2.53
C ILE A 18 1.63 7.26 -3.05
N ILE A 19 0.51 7.98 -3.17
CA ILE A 19 -0.78 7.41 -3.56
C ILE A 19 -0.88 7.29 -5.07
N GLU A 20 -1.27 6.12 -5.53
CA GLU A 20 -1.52 5.84 -6.95
C GLU A 20 -3.02 5.77 -7.23
N ILE A 21 -3.79 5.12 -6.34
CA ILE A 21 -5.22 4.88 -6.54
C ILE A 21 -6.00 5.44 -5.35
N PRO A 22 -6.89 6.42 -5.56
CA PRO A 22 -7.74 6.95 -4.50
C PRO A 22 -8.80 5.93 -4.06
N MET A 23 -9.22 6.01 -2.80
CA MET A 23 -10.32 5.17 -2.31
C MET A 23 -11.64 5.52 -2.97
N GLN A 24 -12.48 4.52 -3.24
CA GLN A 24 -13.85 4.69 -3.77
C GLN A 24 -13.93 5.51 -5.07
N ASP A 25 -12.85 5.50 -5.86
CA ASP A 25 -12.79 6.22 -7.14
C ASP A 25 -13.11 5.29 -8.33
N SER A 26 -13.08 5.87 -9.53
CA SER A 26 -13.26 5.20 -10.80
C SER A 26 -12.35 3.96 -10.91
N PRO A 27 -12.82 2.87 -11.55
CA PRO A 27 -12.13 1.58 -11.62
C PRO A 27 -10.93 1.61 -12.58
N ILE A 28 -9.95 2.46 -12.30
CA ILE A 28 -8.72 2.65 -13.07
C ILE A 28 -7.56 2.30 -12.14
N LYS A 29 -6.77 1.29 -12.52
CA LYS A 29 -5.50 1.04 -11.86
C LYS A 29 -4.46 1.95 -12.48
N TYR A 30 -4.10 2.97 -11.70
CA TYR A 30 -2.93 3.79 -11.97
C TYR A 30 -1.68 3.13 -11.41
N GLU A 31 -0.55 3.45 -12.01
CA GLU A 31 0.75 3.09 -11.48
C GLU A 31 1.76 4.18 -11.85
N MET A 32 2.62 4.53 -10.91
CA MET A 32 3.69 5.47 -11.16
C MET A 32 4.81 4.77 -11.89
N ASP A 33 5.20 5.34 -13.03
CA ASP A 33 6.48 5.01 -13.65
C ASP A 33 7.60 5.62 -12.80
N LYS A 34 8.51 4.77 -12.34
CA LYS A 34 9.51 5.13 -11.34
C LYS A 34 10.65 5.95 -11.95
N GLU A 35 10.92 5.77 -13.25
CA GLU A 35 11.96 6.51 -13.96
C GLU A 35 11.52 7.95 -14.27
N SER A 36 10.34 8.13 -14.88
CA SER A 36 9.82 9.47 -15.20
C SER A 36 9.12 10.16 -14.02
N GLY A 37 8.66 9.40 -13.03
CA GLY A 37 7.81 9.86 -11.94
C GLY A 37 6.42 10.33 -12.40
N ALA A 38 5.96 9.90 -13.58
CA ALA A 38 4.63 10.18 -14.11
C ALA A 38 3.64 9.07 -13.72
N ILE A 39 2.36 9.43 -13.59
CA ILE A 39 1.30 8.46 -13.35
C ILE A 39 0.81 7.91 -14.70
N PHE A 40 0.89 6.59 -14.87
CA PHE A 40 0.40 5.87 -16.04
C PHE A 40 -0.88 5.11 -15.69
N VAL A 41 -1.72 4.90 -16.69
CA VAL A 41 -2.82 3.93 -16.58
C VAL A 41 -2.23 2.56 -16.86
N ASP A 42 -2.16 1.70 -15.84
CA ASP A 42 -1.80 0.29 -16.02
C ASP A 42 -2.94 -0.45 -16.72
N ARG A 43 -4.16 -0.35 -16.16
CA ARG A 43 -5.36 -0.94 -16.76
C ARG A 43 -6.66 -0.35 -16.23
N PHE A 44 -7.73 -0.60 -16.96
CA PHE A 44 -9.10 -0.44 -16.48
C PHE A 44 -9.57 -1.74 -15.80
N MET A 45 -10.07 -1.66 -14.57
CA MET A 45 -10.55 -2.82 -13.85
C MET A 45 -11.84 -3.34 -14.51
N GLN A 46 -11.93 -4.67 -14.64
CA GLN A 46 -13.06 -5.32 -15.33
C GLN A 46 -14.24 -5.62 -14.39
N THR A 47 -13.97 -5.67 -13.08
CA THR A 47 -15.00 -5.82 -12.06
C THR A 47 -15.57 -4.46 -11.66
N ALA A 48 -16.83 -4.44 -11.25
CA ALA A 48 -17.48 -3.24 -10.70
C ALA A 48 -17.08 -3.03 -9.22
N MET A 49 -15.78 -2.94 -8.97
CA MET A 49 -15.18 -2.82 -7.64
C MET A 49 -14.32 -1.56 -7.56
N PHE A 50 -14.19 -1.03 -6.36
CA PHE A 50 -13.39 0.15 -6.06
C PHE A 50 -12.53 -0.12 -4.84
N TYR A 51 -11.35 0.51 -4.78
CA TYR A 51 -10.43 0.33 -3.66
C TYR A 51 -11.08 0.82 -2.35
N PRO A 52 -11.07 0.01 -1.27
CA PRO A 52 -11.69 0.39 0.01
C PRO A 52 -10.85 1.40 0.80
N CYS A 53 -9.59 1.62 0.42
CA CYS A 53 -8.62 2.52 1.04
C CYS A 53 -7.79 3.20 -0.06
N ASN A 54 -7.10 4.30 0.27
CA ASN A 54 -6.14 4.88 -0.68
C ASN A 54 -4.99 3.87 -0.84
N TYR A 55 -4.60 3.57 -2.06
CA TYR A 55 -3.55 2.61 -2.36
C TYR A 55 -2.36 3.31 -3.00
N GLY A 56 -1.16 2.89 -2.59
CA GLY A 56 0.09 3.42 -3.09
C GLY A 56 1.27 2.65 -2.52
N PHE A 57 2.45 3.25 -2.54
CA PHE A 57 3.68 2.58 -2.15
C PHE A 57 4.61 3.47 -1.31
N ILE A 58 5.58 2.83 -0.65
CA ILE A 58 6.62 3.52 0.11
C ILE A 58 7.83 3.77 -0.79
N PRO A 59 8.26 5.04 -1.01
CA PRO A 59 9.41 5.32 -1.84
C PRO A 59 10.70 4.77 -1.20
N HIS A 60 11.63 4.34 -2.06
CA HIS A 60 12.91 3.75 -1.65
C HIS A 60 12.75 2.50 -0.78
N THR A 61 11.84 1.63 -1.16
CA THR A 61 11.73 0.26 -0.65
C THR A 61 11.66 -0.71 -1.83
N LEU A 62 11.99 -1.97 -1.60
CA LEU A 62 11.83 -3.07 -2.54
C LEU A 62 11.26 -4.28 -1.80
N SER A 63 10.20 -4.89 -2.31
CA SER A 63 9.64 -6.17 -1.88
C SER A 63 10.46 -7.33 -2.49
N GLU A 64 10.07 -8.57 -2.23
CA GLU A 64 10.76 -9.76 -2.78
C GLU A 64 10.61 -9.88 -4.31
N ASP A 65 9.51 -9.38 -4.88
CA ASP A 65 9.25 -9.34 -6.32
C ASP A 65 10.00 -8.21 -7.06
N GLY A 66 10.64 -7.31 -6.31
CA GLY A 66 11.39 -6.17 -6.85
C GLY A 66 10.56 -4.91 -7.09
N ASP A 67 9.27 -4.89 -6.73
CA ASP A 67 8.46 -3.68 -6.70
C ASP A 67 8.56 -2.98 -5.33
N PRO A 68 8.21 -1.70 -5.21
CA PRO A 68 8.17 -1.04 -3.91
C PRO A 68 7.15 -1.68 -2.95
N VAL A 69 7.35 -1.49 -1.64
CA VAL A 69 6.42 -2.00 -0.62
C VAL A 69 5.08 -1.25 -0.73
N ASP A 70 4.02 -2.01 -1.01
CA ASP A 70 2.66 -1.51 -1.18
C ASP A 70 1.95 -1.22 0.15
N VAL A 71 1.07 -0.22 0.12
CA VAL A 71 0.35 0.28 1.30
C VAL A 71 -1.10 0.63 0.97
N LEU A 72 -2.01 0.16 1.83
CA LEU A 72 -3.37 0.67 1.97
C LEU A 72 -3.43 1.68 3.11
N VAL A 73 -3.68 2.94 2.78
CA VAL A 73 -3.87 4.01 3.75
C VAL A 73 -5.37 4.16 4.04
N VAL A 74 -5.78 3.67 5.21
CA VAL A 74 -7.13 3.84 5.74
C VAL A 74 -7.33 5.31 6.10
N SER A 75 -8.30 5.97 5.49
CA SER A 75 -8.60 7.37 5.76
C SER A 75 -10.09 7.66 5.55
N HIS A 76 -10.53 8.85 5.93
CA HIS A 76 -11.93 9.27 5.77
C HIS A 76 -12.27 9.78 4.37
N TYR A 77 -11.27 10.18 3.58
CA TYR A 77 -11.45 10.82 2.29
C TYR A 77 -10.45 10.33 1.25
N PRO A 78 -10.83 10.26 -0.04
CA PRO A 78 -9.87 10.05 -1.10
C PRO A 78 -8.91 11.23 -1.22
N VAL A 79 -7.70 10.94 -1.70
CA VAL A 79 -6.73 11.96 -2.10
C VAL A 79 -6.37 11.77 -3.56
N ILE A 80 -5.87 12.82 -4.21
CA ILE A 80 -5.51 12.75 -5.63
C ILE A 80 -4.31 11.79 -5.85
N PRO A 81 -4.23 11.12 -7.01
CA PRO A 81 -3.04 10.37 -7.42
C PRO A 81 -1.79 11.25 -7.40
N SER A 82 -0.65 10.65 -7.12
CA SER A 82 0.64 11.32 -6.87
C SER A 82 0.64 12.26 -5.67
N SER A 83 -0.32 12.20 -4.76
CA SER A 83 -0.19 12.86 -3.45
C SER A 83 0.65 12.00 -2.50
N VAL A 84 1.18 12.62 -1.44
CA VAL A 84 1.97 11.92 -0.41
C VAL A 84 1.25 12.01 0.93
N ILE A 85 0.94 10.86 1.53
CA ILE A 85 0.37 10.79 2.89
C ILE A 85 1.46 10.33 3.86
N ARG A 86 1.70 11.13 4.89
CA ARG A 86 2.48 10.71 6.06
C ARG A 86 1.63 9.78 6.91
N SER A 87 2.06 8.54 7.04
CA SER A 87 1.26 7.46 7.61
C SER A 87 2.04 6.67 8.67
N ARG A 88 1.33 5.99 9.57
CA ARG A 88 1.89 4.98 10.48
C ARG A 88 1.37 3.60 10.09
N PRO A 89 2.24 2.58 9.96
CA PRO A 89 1.80 1.21 9.76
C PRO A 89 1.14 0.66 11.03
N ILE A 90 0.05 -0.07 10.85
CA ILE A 90 -0.72 -0.71 11.93
C ILE A 90 -0.92 -2.22 11.70
N GLY A 91 -0.48 -2.75 10.56
CA GLY A 91 -0.45 -4.17 10.26
C GLY A 91 -0.19 -4.43 8.79
N VAL A 92 -0.39 -5.67 8.36
CA VAL A 92 -0.20 -6.09 6.97
C VAL A 92 -1.20 -7.19 6.61
N LEU A 93 -1.74 -7.10 5.39
CA LEU A 93 -2.49 -8.17 4.75
C LEU A 93 -1.50 -9.05 4.01
N MET A 94 -1.46 -10.33 4.36
CA MET A 94 -0.65 -11.34 3.69
C MET A 94 -1.50 -12.01 2.61
N MET A 95 -0.98 -12.08 1.38
CA MET A 95 -1.63 -12.79 0.28
C MET A 95 -0.61 -13.36 -0.71
N GLU A 96 -1.11 -14.23 -1.57
CA GLU A 96 -0.39 -14.80 -2.71
C GLU A 96 -1.17 -14.49 -3.99
N ASP A 97 -0.46 -14.25 -5.08
CA ASP A 97 -1.04 -14.09 -6.41
C ASP A 97 -0.29 -14.92 -7.47
N GLU A 98 -0.63 -14.76 -8.75
CA GLU A 98 0.02 -15.49 -9.84
C GLU A 98 1.55 -15.33 -9.93
N SER A 99 2.12 -14.30 -9.30
CA SER A 99 3.53 -13.95 -9.31
C SER A 99 4.27 -14.32 -8.01
N GLY A 100 3.56 -14.73 -6.96
CA GLY A 100 4.17 -15.20 -5.70
C GLY A 100 3.55 -14.56 -4.46
N LEU A 101 4.39 -14.25 -3.47
CA LEU A 101 3.97 -13.55 -2.25
C LEU A 101 3.68 -12.09 -2.59
N ASP A 102 2.53 -11.59 -2.12
CA ASP A 102 2.12 -10.21 -2.30
C ASP A 102 1.61 -9.66 -0.95
N GLU A 103 2.39 -8.81 -0.28
CA GLU A 103 1.98 -8.21 1.00
C GLU A 103 1.46 -6.78 0.80
N LYS A 104 0.40 -6.41 1.54
CA LYS A 104 -0.11 -5.03 1.56
C LYS A 104 -0.06 -4.47 2.97
N ILE A 105 0.84 -3.53 3.22
CA ILE A 105 0.90 -2.82 4.52
C ILE A 105 -0.42 -2.08 4.74
N ILE A 106 -0.97 -2.15 5.94
CA ILE A 106 -2.08 -1.31 6.37
C ILE A 106 -1.52 -0.16 7.19
N ALA A 107 -1.88 1.06 6.80
CA ALA A 107 -1.46 2.26 7.49
C ALA A 107 -2.64 3.21 7.72
N VAL A 108 -2.44 4.12 8.67
CA VAL A 108 -3.35 5.24 8.96
C VAL A 108 -2.58 6.56 8.88
N PRO A 109 -3.21 7.70 8.57
CA PRO A 109 -2.56 9.00 8.64
C PRO A 109 -1.90 9.23 10.00
N SER A 110 -0.77 9.93 10.01
CA SER A 110 -0.17 10.41 11.27
C SER A 110 -1.16 11.28 12.04
N SER A 111 -1.06 11.30 13.37
CA SER A 111 -1.96 12.08 14.24
C SER A 111 -1.92 13.59 13.95
N LYS A 112 -0.83 14.08 13.34
CA LYS A 112 -0.72 15.47 12.87
C LYS A 112 -1.63 15.78 11.67
N LEU A 113 -1.86 14.80 10.79
CA LEU A 113 -2.72 14.96 9.61
C LEU A 113 -4.19 14.72 9.97
N ASP A 114 -4.47 13.68 10.73
CA ASP A 114 -5.82 13.37 11.19
C ASP A 114 -5.79 12.73 12.59
N ILE A 115 -6.21 13.51 13.59
CA ILE A 115 -6.17 13.13 15.00
C ILE A 115 -7.16 12.00 15.32
N THR A 116 -8.17 11.75 14.49
CA THR A 116 -9.16 10.70 14.74
C THR A 116 -8.56 9.29 14.65
N PHE A 117 -7.39 9.16 14.00
CA PHE A 117 -6.65 7.90 13.90
C PHE A 117 -5.67 7.68 15.06
N ASP A 118 -5.59 8.60 16.04
CA ASP A 118 -4.61 8.48 17.11
C ASP A 118 -4.84 7.24 17.97
N SER A 119 -6.09 6.83 18.20
CA SER A 119 -6.40 5.62 18.97
C SER A 119 -6.16 4.31 18.21
N ILE A 120 -5.89 4.35 16.90
CA ILE A 120 -5.72 3.15 16.08
C ILE A 120 -4.23 2.79 16.06
N LYS A 121 -3.83 1.81 16.86
CA LYS A 121 -2.44 1.39 17.05
C LYS A 121 -2.12 0.06 16.37
N ASP A 122 -3.10 -0.84 16.24
CA ASP A 122 -2.98 -2.13 15.54
C ASP A 122 -4.24 -2.45 14.71
N LEU A 123 -4.24 -3.56 13.96
CA LEU A 123 -5.37 -4.00 13.12
C LEU A 123 -6.64 -4.31 13.92
N ASP A 124 -6.49 -4.66 15.19
CA ASP A 124 -7.64 -4.95 16.06
C ASP A 124 -8.44 -3.70 16.44
N ASP A 125 -7.84 -2.52 16.31
CA ASP A 125 -8.52 -1.24 16.51
C ASP A 125 -9.37 -0.84 15.28
N LEU A 126 -9.22 -1.53 14.14
CA LEU A 126 -10.03 -1.29 12.95
C LEU A 126 -11.41 -1.95 13.06
N CYS A 127 -12.41 -1.27 12.51
CA CYS A 127 -13.74 -1.84 12.31
C CYS A 127 -13.64 -3.20 11.58
N PRO A 128 -14.19 -4.29 12.15
CA PRO A 128 -14.14 -5.61 11.52
C PRO A 128 -14.70 -5.64 10.09
N MET A 129 -15.72 -4.83 9.82
CA MET A 129 -16.33 -4.73 8.48
C MET A 129 -15.37 -4.09 7.46
N LEU A 130 -14.49 -3.18 7.87
CA LEU A 130 -13.45 -2.67 6.98
C LEU A 130 -12.46 -3.78 6.62
N LYS A 131 -12.00 -4.56 7.61
CA LYS A 131 -11.11 -5.71 7.37
C LYS A 131 -11.73 -6.71 6.39
N GLN A 132 -13.01 -7.05 6.57
CA GLN A 132 -13.74 -7.94 5.66
C GLN A 132 -13.85 -7.37 4.24
N ARG A 133 -14.14 -6.06 4.10
CA ARG A 133 -14.19 -5.40 2.79
C ARG A 133 -12.83 -5.40 2.07
N ILE A 134 -11.74 -5.21 2.80
CA ILE A 134 -10.38 -5.26 2.24
C ILE A 134 -10.09 -6.67 1.72
N VAL A 135 -10.32 -7.71 2.52
CA VAL A 135 -10.13 -9.11 2.11
C VAL A 135 -10.96 -9.42 0.85
N HIS A 136 -12.27 -9.17 0.89
CA HIS A 136 -13.15 -9.41 -0.24
C HIS A 136 -12.74 -8.64 -1.49
N PHE A 137 -12.22 -7.41 -1.34
CA PHE A 137 -11.72 -6.65 -2.49
C PHE A 137 -10.56 -7.39 -3.17
N PHE A 138 -9.51 -7.72 -2.43
CA PHE A 138 -8.30 -8.34 -3.01
C PHE A 138 -8.56 -9.74 -3.57
N GLU A 139 -9.41 -10.54 -2.92
CA GLU A 139 -9.75 -11.89 -3.42
C GLU A 139 -10.58 -11.88 -4.71
N HIS A 140 -11.18 -10.75 -5.10
CA HIS A 140 -12.16 -10.73 -6.19
C HIS A 140 -11.92 -9.68 -7.28
N TYR A 141 -11.13 -8.63 -7.05
CA TYR A 141 -10.99 -7.54 -8.03
C TYR A 141 -10.40 -8.01 -9.38
N LYS A 142 -9.55 -9.06 -9.35
CA LYS A 142 -8.93 -9.72 -10.51
C LYS A 142 -9.77 -10.85 -11.12
N ASN A 143 -10.99 -11.16 -10.63
CA ASN A 143 -11.78 -12.33 -11.07
C ASN A 143 -12.08 -12.40 -12.58
N LEU A 144 -12.12 -11.25 -13.26
CA LEU A 144 -12.37 -11.16 -14.70
C LEU A 144 -11.09 -10.94 -15.52
N GLU A 145 -9.91 -11.00 -14.88
CA GLU A 145 -8.61 -10.93 -15.53
C GLU A 145 -8.08 -12.35 -15.79
N LYS A 146 -8.03 -12.76 -17.06
CA LYS A 146 -7.65 -14.12 -17.45
C LYS A 146 -6.24 -14.46 -16.96
N GLY A 147 -6.13 -15.54 -16.19
CA GLY A 147 -4.84 -16.05 -15.70
C GLY A 147 -4.34 -15.41 -14.41
N LYS A 148 -5.09 -14.47 -13.83
CA LYS A 148 -4.75 -13.84 -12.55
C LYS A 148 -5.64 -14.33 -11.43
N TRP A 149 -5.12 -14.35 -10.22
CA TRP A 149 -5.84 -14.76 -9.02
C TRP A 149 -5.20 -14.13 -7.78
N VAL A 150 -5.94 -14.11 -6.68
CA VAL A 150 -5.39 -13.70 -5.37
C VAL A 150 -5.94 -14.64 -4.32
N LYS A 151 -5.10 -15.00 -3.37
CA LYS A 151 -5.48 -15.78 -2.19
C LYS A 151 -4.98 -15.05 -0.94
N VAL A 152 -5.90 -14.57 -0.11
CA VAL A 152 -5.53 -13.98 1.17
C VAL A 152 -5.14 -15.09 2.14
N THR A 153 -3.96 -14.98 2.75
CA THR A 153 -3.44 -15.95 3.72
C THR A 153 -3.69 -15.51 5.15
N GLY A 154 -3.79 -14.21 5.41
CA GLY A 154 -4.18 -13.70 6.71
C GLY A 154 -3.77 -12.27 6.99
N TRP A 155 -3.84 -11.90 8.26
CA TRP A 155 -3.43 -10.61 8.79
C TRP A 155 -2.25 -10.81 9.73
N GLU A 156 -1.28 -9.90 9.68
CA GLU A 156 -0.20 -9.81 10.67
C GLU A 156 -0.15 -8.41 11.28
N ASN A 157 0.37 -8.32 12.51
CA ASN A 157 0.29 -7.13 13.35
C ASN A 157 1.21 -5.97 12.89
N ALA A 158 1.12 -4.84 13.61
CA ALA A 158 1.93 -3.65 13.33
C ALA A 158 3.44 -3.91 13.40
N GLN A 159 3.89 -4.86 14.23
CA GLN A 159 5.30 -5.21 14.34
C GLN A 159 5.80 -5.90 13.06
N LYS A 160 5.06 -6.88 12.54
CA LYS A 160 5.42 -7.55 11.28
C LYS A 160 5.44 -6.56 10.10
N ALA A 161 4.51 -5.63 10.06
CA ALA A 161 4.49 -4.57 9.06
C ALA A 161 5.78 -3.71 9.10
N LYS A 162 6.23 -3.31 10.29
CA LYS A 162 7.47 -2.56 10.47
C LYS A 162 8.70 -3.36 10.03
N GLU A 163 8.72 -4.67 10.28
CA GLU A 163 9.78 -5.58 9.83
C GLU A 163 9.88 -5.61 8.30
N LEU A 164 8.76 -5.87 7.60
CA LEU A 164 8.71 -5.90 6.13
C LEU A 164 9.15 -4.57 5.49
N ILE A 165 8.75 -3.44 6.09
CA ILE A 165 9.20 -2.12 5.63
C ILE A 165 10.72 -1.97 5.79
N ASN A 166 11.28 -2.39 6.93
CA ASN A 166 12.73 -2.30 7.17
C ASN A 166 13.51 -3.22 6.23
N GLU A 167 13.03 -4.44 6.01
CA GLU A 167 13.59 -5.36 5.00
C GLU A 167 13.59 -4.69 3.63
N GLY A 168 12.49 -4.04 3.23
CA GLY A 168 12.43 -3.36 1.94
C GLY A 168 13.38 -2.19 1.79
N ILE A 169 13.65 -1.45 2.87
CA ILE A 169 14.69 -0.40 2.90
C ILE A 169 16.09 -1.01 2.74
N LEU A 170 16.35 -2.13 3.42
CA LEU A 170 17.63 -2.83 3.35
C LEU A 170 17.89 -3.38 1.95
N ARG A 171 16.89 -3.99 1.29
CA ARG A 171 17.01 -4.51 -0.08
C ARG A 171 17.45 -3.43 -1.07
N VAL A 172 16.92 -2.20 -0.95
CA VAL A 172 17.37 -1.06 -1.77
C VAL A 172 18.84 -0.74 -1.54
N SER A 173 19.26 -0.69 -0.28
CA SER A 173 20.64 -0.38 0.09
C SER A 173 21.63 -1.41 -0.47
N THR A 174 21.30 -2.70 -0.34
CA THR A 174 22.12 -3.79 -0.88
C THR A 174 22.14 -3.81 -2.41
N LYS A 175 21.05 -3.43 -3.09
CA LYS A 175 21.03 -3.32 -4.55
C LYS A 175 21.94 -2.21 -5.06
N ILE A 176 22.01 -1.08 -4.34
CA ILE A 176 22.92 0.05 -4.65
C ILE A 176 24.38 -0.34 -4.44
N GLU A 177 24.70 -1.08 -3.37
CA GLU A 177 26.09 -1.51 -3.09
C GLU A 177 26.66 -2.51 -4.12
N ASN A 178 25.78 -3.25 -4.80
CA ASN A 178 26.16 -4.27 -5.79
C ASN A 178 26.14 -3.77 -7.24
N GLN A 179 25.90 -2.47 -7.48
CA GLN A 179 25.96 -1.81 -8.79
C GLN A 179 27.18 -0.91 -8.92
#